data_AF-A0A1Q5F0E6-F1
#
_entry.id   AF-A0A1Q5F0E6-F1
#
_cell.length_a   1.000
_cell.length_b   1.000
_cell.length_c   1.000
_cell.angle_alpha   90.00
_cell.angle_beta   90.00
_cell.angle_gamma   90.00
#
_symmetry.space_group_name_H-M   'P 1'
#
loop_
_entity.id
_entity.type
_entity.pdbx_description
1 polymer ?
#
loop_
_entity_poly.entity_id
_entity_poly.type
_entity_poly.pdbx_seq_one_letter_code
_entity_poly.pdbx_strand_id
1 'polypeptide(L)'
;MRHCTVGAMMTRQVVTVSPGTGFREIVALLAEYDITAVPVVDTDHRPLGVVSEADLLRTQLAQYDPASLLPAPVHLRGTGTTAADLMTSPAVCTTPDSTVVAAARLMTRRRVKRLPVVSLEDGRLIGTVSRGDLLRVFLRDDLAIRREIVEDVLTTLQDASPASIAVDVVQGEVTLSGTTGPHCPTGTLRRLCAAVDGVVSVTDRTTRAAA
;
A
#
# COMPACT_ATOMS: atom_id res chain seq x y z
N MET A 1 -15.79 6.84 -9.83
CA MET A 1 -15.30 5.87 -8.83
C MET A 1 -14.33 6.57 -7.92
N ARG A 2 -14.59 6.53 -6.61
CA ARG A 2 -13.73 7.18 -5.62
C ARG A 2 -12.72 6.15 -5.16
N HIS A 3 -11.47 6.28 -5.60
CA HIS A 3 -10.42 5.40 -5.11
C HIS A 3 -9.92 5.86 -3.73
N CYS A 4 -9.75 4.92 -2.80
CA CYS A 4 -9.06 5.11 -1.55
C CYS A 4 -7.65 5.58 -1.85
N THR A 5 -7.29 6.69 -1.22
CA THR A 5 -5.99 7.31 -1.34
C THR A 5 -5.08 6.82 -0.20
N VAL A 6 -3.78 6.92 -0.42
CA VAL A 6 -2.77 6.68 0.62
C VAL A 6 -3.02 7.55 1.84
N GLY A 7 -3.41 8.82 1.64
CA GLY A 7 -3.69 9.76 2.72
C GLY A 7 -4.81 9.32 3.66
N ALA A 8 -5.76 8.51 3.18
CA ALA A 8 -6.83 7.93 3.99
C ALA A 8 -6.36 6.70 4.80
N MET A 9 -5.34 5.99 4.33
CA MET A 9 -4.84 4.74 4.94
C MET A 9 -3.58 4.94 5.78
N MET A 10 -2.81 6.01 5.54
CA MET A 10 -1.50 6.21 6.16
C MET A 10 -1.59 6.52 7.66
N THR A 11 -0.54 6.13 8.37
CA THR A 11 -0.29 6.55 9.75
C THR A 11 0.40 7.92 9.73
N ARG A 12 -0.18 8.91 10.42
CA ARG A 12 0.34 10.29 10.48
C ARG A 12 1.39 10.51 11.57
N GLN A 13 1.26 9.81 12.69
CA GLN A 13 2.25 9.86 13.76
C GLN A 13 3.38 8.89 13.42
N VAL A 14 4.43 9.42 12.78
CA VAL A 14 5.55 8.61 12.31
C VAL A 14 6.70 8.71 13.30
N VAL A 15 7.08 7.58 13.88
CA VAL A 15 8.38 7.46 14.56
C VAL A 15 9.47 7.55 13.50
N THR A 16 10.46 8.41 13.72
CA THR A 16 11.58 8.63 12.78
C THR A 16 12.90 8.63 13.53
N VAL A 17 13.99 8.39 12.81
CA VAL A 17 15.35 8.47 13.35
C VAL A 17 16.22 9.42 12.52
N SER A 18 17.26 9.94 13.14
CA SER A 18 18.30 10.72 12.45
C SER A 18 19.32 9.78 11.78
N PRO A 19 20.14 10.26 10.82
CA PRO A 19 21.12 9.42 10.14
C PRO A 19 22.19 8.87 11.09
N GLY A 20 22.50 9.59 12.19
CA GLY A 20 23.47 9.17 13.20
C GLY A 20 22.92 8.23 14.28
N THR A 21 21.61 7.94 14.28
CA THR A 21 20.97 7.10 15.31
C THR A 21 21.54 5.68 15.30
N GLY A 22 21.88 5.14 16.47
CA GLY A 22 22.59 3.86 16.59
C GLY A 22 21.71 2.61 16.44
N PHE A 23 22.31 1.48 16.07
CA PHE A 23 21.64 0.19 15.86
C PHE A 23 20.76 -0.22 17.04
N ARG A 24 21.29 -0.19 18.27
CA ARG A 24 20.56 -0.59 19.48
C ARG A 24 19.36 0.31 19.75
N GLU A 25 19.52 1.60 19.50
CA GLU A 25 18.45 2.59 19.67
C GLU A 25 17.34 2.36 18.63
N ILE A 26 17.69 2.09 17.37
CA ILE A 26 16.72 1.70 16.34
C ILE A 26 15.96 0.45 16.78
N VAL A 27 16.65 -0.60 17.23
CA VAL A 27 16.00 -1.84 17.72
C VAL A 27 15.06 -1.55 18.88
N ALA A 28 15.47 -0.73 19.84
CA ALA A 28 14.62 -0.34 20.96
C ALA A 28 13.35 0.38 20.50
N LEU A 29 13.46 1.33 19.56
CA LEU A 29 12.32 2.03 18.98
C LEU A 29 11.38 1.08 18.22
N LEU A 30 11.91 0.14 17.44
CA LEU A 30 11.08 -0.84 16.72
C LEU A 30 10.25 -1.68 17.71
N ALA A 31 10.86 -2.11 18.82
CA ALA A 31 10.19 -2.90 19.85
C ALA A 31 9.20 -2.07 20.69
N GLU A 32 9.56 -0.85 21.09
CA GLU A 32 8.75 0.03 21.93
C GLU A 32 7.45 0.45 21.23
N TYR A 33 7.53 0.77 19.94
CA TYR A 33 6.39 1.26 19.16
C TYR A 33 5.67 0.15 18.37
N ASP A 34 6.08 -1.12 18.53
CA ASP A 34 5.55 -2.27 17.79
C ASP A 34 5.55 -2.04 16.25
N ILE A 35 6.68 -1.57 15.72
CA ILE A 35 6.87 -1.26 14.31
C ILE A 35 8.04 -2.04 13.70
N THR A 36 7.88 -2.51 12.47
CA THR A 36 8.90 -3.35 11.80
C THR A 36 9.94 -2.58 10.97
N ALA A 37 9.90 -1.25 11.01
CA ALA A 37 10.89 -0.37 10.35
C ALA A 37 10.68 1.09 10.77
N VAL A 38 11.62 1.94 10.40
CA VAL A 38 11.61 3.37 10.73
C VAL A 38 12.19 4.20 9.56
N PRO A 39 11.55 5.31 9.16
CA PRO A 39 12.16 6.26 8.23
C PRO A 39 13.34 6.99 8.86
N VAL A 40 14.41 7.15 8.09
CA VAL A 40 15.55 8.00 8.43
C VAL A 40 15.34 9.34 7.77
N VAL A 41 15.36 10.43 8.53
CA VAL A 41 15.09 11.79 8.03
C VAL A 41 16.28 12.72 8.26
N ASP A 42 16.40 13.74 7.42
CA ASP A 42 17.34 14.86 7.62
C ASP A 42 16.79 15.89 8.64
N THR A 43 17.54 16.98 8.83
CA THR A 43 17.17 18.09 9.72
C THR A 43 15.92 18.84 9.26
N ASP A 44 15.58 18.80 7.98
CA ASP A 44 14.38 19.42 7.41
C ASP A 44 13.17 18.48 7.45
N HIS A 45 13.30 17.30 8.09
CA HIS A 45 12.28 16.25 8.15
C HIS A 45 11.98 15.58 6.79
N ARG A 46 12.94 15.59 5.86
CA ARG A 46 12.82 14.87 4.58
C ARG A 46 13.38 13.46 4.69
N PRO A 47 12.70 12.44 4.16
CA PRO A 47 13.16 11.06 4.25
C PRO A 47 14.37 10.82 3.35
N LEU A 48 15.47 10.38 3.97
CA LEU A 48 16.70 9.96 3.30
C LEU A 48 16.67 8.46 2.95
N GLY A 49 16.10 7.64 3.84
CA GLY A 49 16.02 6.19 3.67
C GLY A 49 15.07 5.54 4.67
N VAL A 50 15.04 4.21 4.68
CA VAL A 50 14.26 3.41 5.64
C VAL A 50 15.14 2.29 6.19
N VAL A 51 15.11 2.09 7.51
CA VAL A 51 15.73 0.94 8.19
C VAL A 51 14.63 -0.01 8.65
N SER A 52 14.65 -1.26 8.20
CA SER A 52 13.72 -2.31 8.63
C SER A 52 14.39 -3.41 9.44
N GLU A 53 13.60 -4.22 10.14
CA GLU A 53 14.09 -5.44 10.80
C GLU A 53 14.90 -6.32 9.83
N ALA A 54 14.48 -6.40 8.57
CA ALA A 54 15.18 -7.17 7.55
C ALA A 54 16.57 -6.58 7.22
N ASP A 55 16.74 -5.26 7.32
CA ASP A 55 18.04 -4.61 7.17
C ASP A 55 18.93 -4.89 8.38
N LEU A 56 18.38 -4.75 9.60
CA LEU A 56 19.09 -5.00 10.86
C LEU A 56 19.59 -6.45 10.97
N LEU A 57 18.73 -7.42 10.62
CA LEU A 57 19.07 -8.84 10.62
C LEU A 57 20.13 -9.17 9.57
N ARG A 58 20.03 -8.60 8.36
CA ARG A 58 21.04 -8.78 7.30
C ARG A 58 22.42 -8.32 7.75
N THR A 59 22.51 -7.16 8.40
CA THR A 59 23.79 -6.65 8.92
C THR A 59 24.37 -7.56 10.00
N GLN A 60 23.54 -8.09 10.90
CA GLN A 60 24.02 -9.03 11.92
C GLN A 60 24.50 -10.35 11.31
N LEU A 61 23.78 -10.93 10.35
CA LEU A 61 24.20 -12.18 9.70
C LEU A 61 25.53 -12.02 8.94
N ALA A 62 25.78 -10.85 8.34
CA ALA A 62 27.05 -10.55 7.68
C ALA A 62 28.25 -10.50 8.66
N GLN A 63 28.02 -10.26 9.95
CA GLN A 63 29.05 -10.30 10.99
C GLN A 63 29.41 -11.73 11.42
N TYR A 64 28.53 -12.70 11.14
CA TYR A 64 28.66 -14.09 11.59
C TYR A 64 29.11 -15.07 10.50
N ASP A 65 29.59 -14.63 9.33
CA ASP A 65 30.06 -15.54 8.28
C ASP A 65 31.32 -16.33 8.74
N PRO A 66 31.21 -17.64 9.02
CA PRO A 66 32.34 -18.45 9.50
C PRO A 66 33.35 -18.76 8.39
N ALA A 67 33.04 -18.47 7.11
CA ALA A 67 33.97 -18.62 5.99
C ALA A 67 34.89 -17.39 5.81
N SER A 68 34.66 -16.30 6.53
CA SER A 68 35.43 -15.06 6.43
C SER A 68 36.69 -15.08 7.32
N LEU A 69 37.60 -16.04 7.10
CA LEU A 69 39.00 -15.98 7.58
C LEU A 69 39.88 -15.02 6.73
N LEU A 70 39.31 -14.42 5.68
CA LEU A 70 39.95 -13.38 4.89
C LEU A 70 39.27 -12.03 5.17
N PRO A 71 40.01 -10.91 5.21
CA PRO A 71 39.39 -9.60 5.33
C PRO A 71 38.53 -9.34 4.09
N ALA A 72 37.21 -9.39 4.26
CA ALA A 72 36.26 -9.00 3.22
C ALA A 72 36.64 -7.61 2.64
N PRO A 73 36.54 -7.42 1.32
CA PRO A 73 36.84 -6.14 0.68
C PRO A 73 36.01 -5.02 1.33
N VAL A 74 36.66 -3.87 1.52
CA VAL A 74 36.25 -2.71 2.35
C VAL A 74 34.91 -2.08 1.92
N HIS A 75 34.21 -2.64 0.93
CA HIS A 75 32.93 -2.14 0.41
C HIS A 75 31.73 -3.01 0.84
N LEU A 76 31.97 -4.15 1.48
CA LEU A 76 30.94 -5.06 2.02
C LEU A 76 31.02 -5.24 3.54
N ARG A 77 31.96 -4.56 4.21
CA ARG A 77 31.97 -4.44 5.67
C ARG A 77 31.02 -3.34 6.09
N GLY A 78 29.75 -3.67 6.31
CA GLY A 78 28.86 -2.84 7.11
C GLY A 78 29.32 -2.84 8.57
N THR A 79 30.41 -2.15 8.90
CA THR A 79 30.77 -1.76 10.27
C THR A 79 29.89 -0.63 10.79
N GLY A 80 29.03 -0.12 9.94
CA GLY A 80 28.13 0.96 10.26
C GLY A 80 27.09 0.54 11.28
N THR A 81 27.17 1.14 12.46
CA THR A 81 26.20 0.97 13.53
C THR A 81 25.14 2.06 13.50
N THR A 82 25.08 2.90 12.47
CA THR A 82 24.17 4.04 12.40
C THR A 82 23.05 3.83 11.38
N ALA A 83 21.95 4.58 11.52
CA ALA A 83 20.83 4.52 10.59
C ALA A 83 21.26 4.80 9.14
N ALA A 84 22.19 5.72 8.92
CA ALA A 84 22.71 6.05 7.60
C ALA A 84 23.39 4.86 6.91
N ASP A 85 24.07 4.02 7.69
CA ASP A 85 24.77 2.84 7.18
C ASP A 85 23.83 1.65 6.95
N LEU A 86 22.74 1.59 7.72
CA LEU A 86 21.79 0.47 7.75
C LEU A 86 20.60 0.67 6.80
N MET A 87 20.32 1.90 6.39
CA MET A 87 19.12 2.23 5.63
C MET A 87 19.20 1.76 4.17
N THR A 88 18.05 1.35 3.65
CA THR A 88 17.86 1.35 2.20
C THR A 88 17.66 2.80 1.73
N SER A 89 18.55 3.26 0.86
CA SER A 89 18.58 4.63 0.32
C SER A 89 18.74 4.62 -1.20
N PRO A 90 18.12 5.56 -1.94
CA PRO A 90 17.23 6.62 -1.44
C PRO A 90 15.88 6.07 -0.98
N ALA A 91 15.21 6.80 -0.08
CA ALA A 91 13.85 6.47 0.34
C ALA A 91 12.91 6.39 -0.88
N VAL A 92 12.18 5.27 -0.98
CA VAL A 92 11.09 5.13 -1.95
C VAL A 92 9.83 5.71 -1.33
N CYS A 93 9.44 6.91 -1.75
CA CYS A 93 8.31 7.64 -1.18
C CYS A 93 7.05 7.59 -2.04
N THR A 94 5.91 7.96 -1.45
CA THR A 94 4.64 8.18 -2.13
C THR A 94 3.98 9.48 -1.61
N THR A 95 2.82 9.83 -2.15
CA THR A 95 2.09 11.06 -1.84
C THR A 95 0.72 10.73 -1.25
N PRO A 96 0.10 11.62 -0.47
CA PRO A 96 -1.21 11.36 0.13
C PRO A 96 -2.31 11.14 -0.92
N ASP A 97 -2.20 11.74 -2.11
CA ASP A 97 -3.19 11.62 -3.19
C ASP A 97 -2.99 10.37 -4.05
N SER A 98 -1.88 9.64 -3.88
CA SER A 98 -1.64 8.38 -4.60
C SER A 98 -2.72 7.36 -4.25
N THR A 99 -3.16 6.57 -5.22
CA THR A 99 -4.13 5.49 -4.96
C THR A 99 -3.47 4.34 -4.19
N VAL A 100 -4.26 3.61 -3.41
CA VAL A 100 -3.82 2.38 -2.72
C VAL A 100 -3.18 1.39 -3.70
N VAL A 101 -3.78 1.21 -4.89
CA VAL A 101 -3.26 0.33 -5.94
C VAL A 101 -1.90 0.82 -6.47
N ALA A 102 -1.73 2.12 -6.69
CA ALA A 102 -0.46 2.68 -7.14
C ALA A 102 0.64 2.47 -6.10
N ALA A 103 0.34 2.71 -4.81
CA ALA A 103 1.25 2.46 -3.71
C ALA A 103 1.63 0.97 -3.58
N ALA A 104 0.65 0.06 -3.68
CA ALA A 104 0.90 -1.38 -3.65
C ALA A 104 1.81 -1.83 -4.81
N ARG A 105 1.55 -1.33 -6.04
CA ARG A 105 2.43 -1.59 -7.20
C ARG A 105 3.84 -1.04 -6.99
N LEU A 106 3.97 0.14 -6.38
CA LEU A 106 5.28 0.72 -6.05
C LEU A 106 6.03 -0.16 -5.05
N MET A 107 5.38 -0.58 -3.96
CA MET A 107 5.94 -1.49 -2.95
C MET A 107 6.45 -2.80 -3.57
N THR A 108 5.65 -3.43 -4.44
CA THR A 108 6.03 -4.68 -5.10
C THR A 108 7.22 -4.48 -6.04
N ARG A 109 7.17 -3.48 -6.92
CA ARG A 109 8.25 -3.21 -7.89
C ARG A 109 9.57 -2.88 -7.22
N ARG A 110 9.52 -2.09 -6.15
CA ARG A 110 10.71 -1.66 -5.39
C ARG A 110 11.10 -2.62 -4.27
N ARG A 111 10.35 -3.72 -4.10
CA ARG A 111 10.54 -4.75 -3.07
C ARG A 111 10.58 -4.19 -1.64
N VAL A 112 9.85 -3.11 -1.40
CA VAL A 112 9.69 -2.51 -0.07
C VAL A 112 8.35 -2.90 0.53
N LYS A 113 8.26 -2.93 1.86
CA LYS A 113 7.03 -3.28 2.60
C LYS A 113 6.27 -2.07 3.12
N ARG A 114 6.86 -0.88 2.98
CA ARG A 114 6.33 0.39 3.46
C ARG A 114 6.89 1.53 2.63
N LEU A 115 6.17 2.64 2.63
CA LEU A 115 6.51 3.86 1.92
C LEU A 115 6.36 5.04 2.89
N PRO A 116 7.41 5.84 3.09
CA PRO A 116 7.26 7.19 3.60
C PRO A 116 6.30 7.97 2.69
N VAL A 117 5.36 8.69 3.29
CA VAL A 117 4.42 9.57 2.59
C VAL A 117 4.91 11.00 2.76
N VAL A 118 5.17 11.68 1.65
CA VAL A 118 5.74 13.03 1.65
C VAL A 118 4.74 14.05 1.14
N SER A 119 4.86 15.28 1.65
CA SER A 119 4.20 16.46 1.09
C SER A 119 4.77 16.76 -0.30
N LEU A 120 3.89 17.10 -1.24
CA LEU A 120 4.29 17.52 -2.58
C LEU A 120 4.92 18.91 -2.60
N GLU A 121 4.64 19.75 -1.59
CA GLU A 121 5.09 21.15 -1.56
C GLU A 121 6.55 21.28 -1.15
N ASP A 122 6.96 20.59 -0.09
CA ASP A 122 8.27 20.77 0.56
C ASP A 122 9.08 19.47 0.69
N GLY A 123 8.50 18.33 0.30
CA GLY A 123 9.12 17.00 0.37
C GLY A 123 9.22 16.43 1.78
N ARG A 124 8.58 17.06 2.78
CA ARG A 124 8.66 16.62 4.17
C ARG A 124 7.82 15.38 4.41
N LEU A 125 8.27 14.55 5.36
CA LEU A 125 7.52 13.39 5.80
C LEU A 125 6.24 13.81 6.52
N ILE A 126 5.08 13.35 6.02
CA ILE A 126 3.76 13.63 6.61
C ILE A 126 3.02 12.37 7.05
N GLY A 127 3.59 11.20 6.78
CA GLY A 127 3.00 9.91 7.13
C GLY A 127 3.85 8.74 6.68
N THR A 128 3.40 7.54 7.01
CA THR A 128 3.94 6.27 6.50
C THR A 128 2.79 5.34 6.18
N VAL A 129 2.96 4.50 5.16
CA VAL A 129 1.97 3.48 4.80
C VAL A 129 2.67 2.14 4.61
N SER A 130 2.15 1.10 5.26
CA SER A 130 2.62 -0.28 5.14
C SER A 130 1.70 -1.10 4.22
N ARG A 131 2.13 -2.31 3.83
CA ARG A 131 1.25 -3.25 3.12
C ARG A 131 -0.01 -3.58 3.92
N GLY A 132 0.10 -3.71 5.24
CA GLY A 132 -1.03 -3.96 6.12
C GLY A 132 -2.07 -2.84 6.05
N ASP A 133 -1.60 -1.59 6.04
CA ASP A 133 -2.47 -0.42 5.91
C ASP A 133 -3.23 -0.42 4.58
N LEU A 134 -2.54 -0.75 3.48
CA LEU A 134 -3.18 -0.84 2.16
C LEU A 134 -4.24 -1.95 2.08
N LEU A 135 -4.10 -3.03 2.85
CA LEU A 135 -5.07 -4.12 2.90
C LEU A 135 -6.36 -3.76 3.66
N ARG A 136 -6.35 -2.70 4.48
CA ARG A 136 -7.54 -2.24 5.22
C ARG A 136 -8.68 -1.81 4.30
N VAL A 137 -8.39 -1.53 3.02
CA VAL A 137 -9.41 -1.26 1.99
C VAL A 137 -10.42 -2.41 1.84
N PHE A 138 -10.03 -3.65 2.17
CA PHE A 138 -10.90 -4.83 2.13
C PHE A 138 -11.71 -5.05 3.41
N LEU A 139 -11.59 -4.17 4.40
CA LEU A 139 -12.41 -4.19 5.62
C LEU A 139 -13.65 -3.28 5.52
N ARG A 140 -13.99 -2.82 4.31
CA ARG A 140 -15.18 -2.02 4.06
C ARG A 140 -16.44 -2.85 4.26
N ASP A 141 -17.48 -2.25 4.84
CA ASP A 141 -18.78 -2.90 4.97
C ASP A 141 -19.38 -3.23 3.60
N ASP A 142 -19.97 -4.43 3.49
CA ASP A 142 -20.65 -4.92 2.28
C ASP A 142 -21.73 -3.94 1.79
N LEU A 143 -22.45 -3.29 2.73
CA LEU A 143 -23.45 -2.28 2.41
C LEU A 143 -22.83 -1.04 1.74
N ALA A 144 -21.64 -0.62 2.18
CA ALA A 144 -20.94 0.51 1.60
C ALA A 144 -20.42 0.20 0.19
N ILE A 145 -19.89 -1.01 -0.01
CA ILE A 145 -19.47 -1.51 -1.33
C ILE A 145 -20.67 -1.56 -2.27
N ARG A 146 -21.77 -2.20 -1.84
CA ARG A 146 -23.01 -2.30 -2.61
C ARG A 146 -23.53 -0.93 -3.02
N ARG A 147 -23.59 0.01 -2.08
CA ARG A 147 -24.09 1.36 -2.33
C ARG A 147 -23.25 2.06 -3.40
N GLU A 148 -21.93 2.00 -3.31
CA GLU A 148 -21.05 2.59 -4.32
C GLU A 148 -21.26 1.95 -5.70
N ILE A 149 -21.40 0.62 -5.78
CA ILE A 149 -21.69 -0.04 -7.07
C ILE A 149 -23.02 0.45 -7.67
N VAL A 150 -24.07 0.53 -6.87
CA VAL A 150 -25.40 0.95 -7.34
C VAL A 150 -25.43 2.42 -7.73
N GLU A 151 -24.83 3.29 -6.91
CA GLU A 151 -24.90 4.74 -7.07
C GLU A 151 -23.87 5.29 -8.07
N ASP A 152 -22.67 4.71 -8.14
CA ASP A 152 -21.58 5.22 -8.97
C ASP A 152 -21.30 4.35 -10.21
N VAL A 153 -21.39 3.01 -10.12
CA VAL A 153 -21.01 2.14 -11.24
C VAL A 153 -22.16 1.97 -12.23
N LEU A 154 -23.34 1.55 -11.74
CA LEU A 154 -24.49 1.31 -12.61
C LEU A 154 -24.96 2.59 -13.31
N THR A 155 -24.95 3.71 -12.59
CA THR A 155 -25.34 5.03 -13.15
C THR A 155 -24.37 5.56 -14.21
N THR A 156 -23.12 5.07 -14.25
CA THR A 156 -22.11 5.52 -15.22
C THR A 156 -22.24 4.83 -16.58
N LEU A 157 -22.83 3.63 -16.63
CA LEU A 157 -22.92 2.84 -17.85
C LEU A 157 -24.26 3.04 -18.56
N GLN A 158 -24.19 3.28 -19.87
CA GLN A 158 -25.37 3.16 -20.73
C GLN A 158 -25.88 1.72 -20.66
N ASP A 159 -27.21 1.55 -20.53
CA ASP A 159 -27.89 0.25 -20.48
C ASP A 159 -27.60 -0.63 -19.24
N ALA A 160 -27.06 -0.06 -18.16
CA ALA A 160 -26.94 -0.74 -16.87
C ALA A 160 -27.80 -0.04 -15.81
N SER A 161 -29.10 -0.36 -15.73
CA SER A 161 -29.99 0.32 -14.78
C SER A 161 -29.93 -0.31 -13.39
N PRO A 162 -29.85 0.49 -12.31
CA PRO A 162 -30.07 0.03 -10.94
C PRO A 162 -31.39 -0.72 -10.72
N ALA A 163 -32.40 -0.46 -11.55
CA ALA A 163 -33.69 -1.12 -11.45
C ALA A 163 -33.71 -2.51 -12.11
N SER A 164 -32.81 -2.78 -13.06
CA SER A 164 -32.77 -4.05 -13.80
C SER A 164 -31.64 -4.99 -13.34
N ILE A 165 -30.74 -4.51 -12.49
CA ILE A 165 -29.57 -5.25 -12.00
C ILE A 165 -29.58 -5.25 -10.47
N ALA A 166 -29.74 -6.44 -9.88
CA ALA A 166 -29.55 -6.66 -8.46
C ALA A 166 -28.05 -6.84 -8.15
N VAL A 167 -27.63 -6.23 -7.04
CA VAL A 167 -26.25 -6.26 -6.53
C VAL A 167 -26.29 -6.80 -5.10
N ASP A 168 -25.73 -7.98 -4.91
CA ASP A 168 -25.51 -8.61 -3.62
C ASP A 168 -24.01 -8.60 -3.29
N VAL A 169 -23.67 -8.29 -2.04
CA VAL A 169 -22.29 -8.26 -1.57
C VAL A 169 -22.20 -9.04 -0.27
N VAL A 170 -21.30 -10.02 -0.22
CA VAL A 170 -21.01 -10.83 0.97
C VAL A 170 -19.50 -10.97 1.11
N GLN A 171 -18.93 -10.45 2.20
CA GLN A 171 -17.47 -10.48 2.43
C GLN A 171 -16.67 -9.86 1.26
N GLY A 172 -17.18 -8.77 0.70
CA GLY A 172 -16.60 -8.12 -0.48
C GLY A 172 -16.75 -8.90 -1.80
N GLU A 173 -17.40 -10.06 -1.81
CA GLU A 173 -17.73 -10.80 -3.03
C GLU A 173 -19.03 -10.26 -3.63
N VAL A 174 -18.95 -9.73 -4.85
CA VAL A 174 -20.08 -9.12 -5.55
C VAL A 174 -20.73 -10.12 -6.47
N THR A 175 -22.05 -10.31 -6.35
CA THR A 175 -22.87 -11.02 -7.33
C THR A 175 -23.79 -10.04 -8.04
N LEU A 176 -23.70 -10.01 -9.37
CA LEU A 176 -24.57 -9.22 -10.24
C LEU A 176 -25.59 -10.15 -10.88
N SER A 177 -26.87 -9.79 -10.82
CA SER A 177 -27.94 -10.58 -11.46
C SER A 177 -29.02 -9.68 -12.06
N GLY A 178 -29.78 -10.19 -13.03
CA GLY A 178 -30.81 -9.44 -13.75
C GLY A 178 -30.47 -9.25 -15.23
N THR A 179 -30.84 -8.09 -15.78
CA THR A 179 -30.77 -7.85 -17.23
C THR A 179 -30.05 -6.54 -17.54
N THR A 180 -29.09 -6.61 -18.46
CA THR A 180 -28.43 -5.46 -19.08
C THR A 180 -29.10 -5.13 -20.41
N GLY A 181 -29.11 -3.86 -20.81
CA GLY A 181 -29.62 -3.47 -22.12
C GLY A 181 -28.68 -3.90 -23.27
N PRO A 182 -29.16 -3.80 -24.51
CA PRO A 182 -28.51 -4.38 -25.69
C PRO A 182 -27.15 -3.75 -26.01
N HIS A 183 -26.90 -2.51 -25.59
CA HIS A 183 -25.66 -1.78 -25.86
C HIS A 183 -24.63 -1.83 -24.72
N CYS A 184 -24.93 -2.52 -23.61
CA CYS A 184 -23.97 -2.69 -22.53
C CYS A 184 -22.75 -3.50 -23.00
N PRO A 185 -21.52 -2.92 -23.01
CA PRO A 185 -20.38 -3.63 -23.56
C PRO A 185 -19.97 -4.82 -22.69
N THR A 186 -19.69 -5.97 -23.32
CA THR A 186 -19.42 -7.23 -22.64
C THR A 186 -18.28 -7.12 -21.62
N GLY A 187 -18.56 -7.53 -20.38
CA GLY A 187 -17.59 -7.56 -19.29
C GLY A 187 -17.17 -6.20 -18.74
N THR A 188 -17.69 -5.07 -19.26
CA THR A 188 -17.41 -3.74 -18.71
C THR A 188 -17.97 -3.60 -17.30
N LEU A 189 -19.21 -4.04 -17.08
CA LEU A 189 -19.85 -4.00 -15.78
C LEU A 189 -19.00 -4.74 -14.73
N ARG A 190 -18.62 -6.00 -15.01
CA ARG A 190 -17.72 -6.78 -14.16
C ARG A 190 -16.40 -6.04 -13.85
N ARG A 191 -15.78 -5.42 -14.85
CA ARG A 191 -14.50 -4.70 -14.68
C ARG A 191 -14.65 -3.46 -13.79
N LEU A 192 -15.73 -2.69 -13.96
CA LEU A 192 -15.97 -1.50 -13.14
C LEU A 192 -16.31 -1.87 -11.70
N CYS A 193 -17.17 -2.88 -11.48
CA CYS A 193 -17.42 -3.40 -10.14
C CYS A 193 -16.14 -3.90 -9.48
N ALA A 194 -15.27 -4.62 -10.22
CA ALA A 194 -14.00 -5.12 -9.69
C ALA A 194 -12.98 -3.99 -9.39
N ALA A 195 -13.22 -2.77 -9.86
CA ALA A 195 -12.40 -1.61 -9.56
C ALA A 195 -12.88 -0.82 -8.34
N VAL A 196 -14.05 -1.15 -7.79
CA VAL A 196 -14.56 -0.56 -6.54
C VAL A 196 -13.72 -1.07 -5.37
N ASP A 197 -13.28 -0.14 -4.53
CA ASP A 197 -12.46 -0.49 -3.39
C ASP A 197 -13.19 -1.41 -2.41
N GLY A 198 -12.51 -2.44 -1.92
CA GLY A 198 -13.08 -3.46 -1.05
C GLY A 198 -13.73 -4.62 -1.78
N VAL A 199 -13.92 -4.55 -3.09
CA VAL A 199 -14.38 -5.70 -3.89
C VAL A 199 -13.26 -6.73 -4.01
N VAL A 200 -13.55 -7.96 -3.56
CA VAL A 200 -12.63 -9.10 -3.61
C VAL A 200 -12.80 -9.86 -4.93
N SER A 201 -14.05 -10.09 -5.34
CA SER A 201 -14.38 -10.80 -6.57
C SER A 201 -15.72 -10.33 -7.13
N VAL A 202 -15.95 -10.57 -8.42
CA VAL A 202 -17.23 -10.26 -9.09
C VAL A 202 -17.69 -11.45 -9.91
N THR A 203 -18.87 -11.95 -9.57
CA THR A 203 -19.61 -12.96 -10.34
C THR A 203 -20.72 -12.26 -11.12
N ASP A 204 -20.64 -12.30 -12.44
CA ASP A 204 -21.64 -11.71 -13.33
C ASP A 204 -22.60 -12.79 -13.83
N ARG A 205 -23.86 -12.73 -13.38
CA ARG A 205 -24.98 -13.59 -13.82
C ARG A 205 -26.04 -12.80 -14.58
N THR A 206 -25.69 -11.62 -15.09
CA THR A 206 -26.64 -10.81 -15.86
C THR A 206 -26.86 -11.41 -17.25
N THR A 207 -28.07 -11.27 -17.76
CA THR A 207 -28.40 -11.58 -19.16
C THR A 207 -28.49 -10.29 -19.96
N ARG A 208 -28.33 -10.37 -21.28
CA ARG A 208 -28.49 -9.20 -22.17
C ARG A 208 -29.87 -9.22 -22.79
N ALA A 209 -30.59 -8.10 -22.73
CA ALA A 209 -31.87 -7.93 -23.38
C ALA A 209 -31.73 -8.12 -24.90
N ALA A 210 -32.77 -8.70 -25.52
CA ALA A 210 -32.87 -8.75 -26.98
C ALA A 210 -33.06 -7.31 -27.51
N ALA A 211 -32.38 -7.00 -28.63
CA ALA A 211 -32.45 -5.70 -29.29
C ALA A 211 -33.79 -5.49 -30.00
#